data_AF-A0A4V1N424-F1
#
_entry.id   AF-A0A4V1N424-F1
#
_cell.length_a   1.000
_cell.length_b   1.000
_cell.length_c   1.000
_cell.angle_alpha   90.00
_cell.angle_beta   90.00
_cell.angle_gamma   90.00
#
_symmetry.space_group_name_H-M   'P 1'
#
loop_
_entity.id
_entity.type
_entity.pdbx_description
1 polymer ?
#
loop_
_entity_poly.entity_id
_entity_poly.type
_entity_poly.pdbx_seq_one_letter_code
_entity_poly.pdbx_strand_id
1 'polypeptide(L)'
;MEQNVGVGIIVGLVVGSTTYVYNSEDLKQGQKVFLYLCVLFPPLQWLLIFVFLGYNNYLKNNSAEKVEERKVEQHKNKIDITIQNLYDLKKKGILTDVEYNQKVEKLEAEKTEQEIKNSIEYKQLKSLLDLGVLTKEEFESKSKLLSNMSENKIDIIEVSKIQNSETYLNDIKNTTKPFEEKSLVGTYIINDKKYFYSYNNILTIEDYSGKSLNCKWYTIDKNSLKLIIDSKEVIYKNIQFTDKGFTFHCRNVKYNADKIN
;
A
#
# COMPACT_ATOMS: atom_id res chain seq x y z
N MET A 1 -34.01 -41.86 6.83
CA MET A 1 -33.32 -41.11 5.76
C MET A 1 -32.53 -39.92 6.31
N GLU A 2 -32.95 -39.28 7.41
CA GLU A 2 -32.30 -38.10 8.00
C GLU A 2 -30.92 -38.36 8.64
N GLN A 3 -30.69 -39.55 9.22
CA GLN A 3 -29.41 -39.89 9.86
C GLN A 3 -28.23 -39.92 8.88
N ASN A 4 -28.46 -40.20 7.60
CA ASN A 4 -27.40 -40.29 6.59
C ASN A 4 -26.90 -38.91 6.15
N VAL A 5 -27.73 -37.88 6.27
CA VAL A 5 -27.36 -36.51 5.92
C VAL A 5 -26.33 -35.95 6.91
N GLY A 6 -26.51 -36.22 8.21
CA GLY A 6 -25.57 -35.79 9.24
C GLY A 6 -24.17 -36.39 9.08
N VAL A 7 -24.09 -37.68 8.73
CA VAL A 7 -22.80 -38.35 8.47
C VAL A 7 -22.09 -37.71 7.29
N GLY A 8 -22.81 -37.40 6.20
CA GLY A 8 -22.25 -36.73 5.03
C GLY A 8 -21.65 -35.35 5.36
N ILE A 9 -22.32 -34.56 6.20
CA ILE A 9 -21.83 -33.25 6.65
C ILE A 9 -20.52 -33.40 7.43
N ILE A 10 -20.46 -34.36 8.38
CA ILE A 10 -19.27 -34.58 9.19
C ILE A 10 -18.09 -35.00 8.31
N VAL A 11 -18.29 -35.97 7.41
CA VAL A 11 -17.24 -36.41 6.48
C VAL A 11 -16.78 -35.26 5.59
N GLY A 12 -17.71 -34.45 5.06
CA GLY A 12 -17.38 -33.25 4.28
C GLY A 12 -16.53 -32.23 5.06
N LEU A 13 -16.87 -31.97 6.33
CA LEU A 13 -16.09 -31.09 7.20
C LEU A 13 -14.69 -31.64 7.50
N VAL A 14 -14.56 -32.95 7.71
CA VAL A 14 -13.25 -33.60 7.94
C VAL A 14 -12.37 -33.50 6.71
N VAL A 15 -12.91 -33.82 5.53
CA VAL A 15 -12.16 -33.71 4.26
C VAL A 15 -11.80 -32.25 3.98
N GLY A 16 -12.74 -31.33 4.17
CA GLY A 16 -12.51 -29.89 3.98
C GLY A 16 -11.44 -29.33 4.92
N SER A 17 -11.53 -29.63 6.22
CA SER A 17 -10.53 -29.21 7.20
C SER A 17 -9.15 -29.81 6.96
N THR A 18 -9.09 -31.09 6.55
CA THR A 18 -7.81 -31.75 6.19
C THR A 18 -7.19 -31.12 4.94
N THR A 19 -8.01 -30.84 3.92
CA THR A 19 -7.56 -30.15 2.69
C THR A 19 -7.06 -28.74 3.01
N TYR A 20 -7.74 -28.02 3.90
CA TYR A 20 -7.29 -26.71 4.38
C TYR A 20 -5.93 -26.80 5.07
N VAL A 21 -5.74 -27.76 5.99
CA VAL A 21 -4.46 -27.97 6.70
C VAL A 21 -3.32 -28.27 5.73
N TYR A 22 -3.57 -29.08 4.70
CA TYR A 22 -2.57 -29.42 3.68
C TYR A 22 -2.08 -28.17 2.94
N ASN A 23 -3.02 -27.34 2.47
CA ASN A 23 -2.74 -26.17 1.65
C ASN A 23 -2.34 -24.92 2.47
N SER A 24 -2.50 -24.91 3.79
CA SER A 24 -2.21 -23.74 4.62
C SER A 24 -0.72 -23.41 4.67
N GLU A 25 -0.33 -22.18 4.35
CA GLU A 25 1.03 -21.68 4.54
C GLU A 25 1.33 -21.28 6.00
N ASP A 26 0.29 -21.08 6.80
CA ASP A 26 0.39 -20.64 8.19
C ASP A 26 0.79 -21.78 9.15
N LEU A 27 0.80 -23.04 8.70
CA LEU A 27 1.13 -24.22 9.49
C LEU A 27 2.49 -24.80 9.08
N LYS A 28 3.33 -25.11 10.08
CA LYS A 28 4.62 -25.77 9.85
C LYS A 28 4.43 -27.22 9.39
N GLN A 29 5.39 -27.75 8.64
CA GLN A 29 5.31 -29.11 8.11
C GLN A 29 5.09 -30.19 9.19
N GLY A 30 5.74 -30.07 10.35
CA GLY A 30 5.51 -30.97 11.49
C GLY A 30 4.09 -30.89 12.07
N GLN A 31 3.51 -29.68 12.14
CA GLN A 31 2.12 -29.49 12.59
C GLN A 31 1.13 -30.08 11.58
N LYS A 32 1.40 -29.95 10.27
CA LYS A 32 0.58 -30.57 9.22
C LYS A 32 0.57 -32.09 9.36
N VAL A 33 1.75 -32.71 9.49
CA VAL A 33 1.87 -34.17 9.67
C VAL A 33 1.12 -34.65 10.92
N PHE A 34 1.24 -33.92 12.03
CA PHE A 34 0.52 -34.25 13.26
C PHE A 34 -1.00 -34.12 13.10
N LEU A 35 -1.49 -33.03 12.49
CA LEU A 35 -2.92 -32.83 12.22
C LEU A 35 -3.49 -33.86 11.24
N TYR A 36 -2.68 -34.37 10.30
CA TYR A 36 -3.05 -35.46 9.41
C TYR A 36 -3.28 -36.77 10.17
N LEU A 37 -2.47 -37.07 11.17
CA LEU A 37 -2.69 -38.22 12.05
C LEU A 37 -3.99 -38.07 12.85
N CYS A 38 -4.36 -36.84 13.23
CA CYS A 38 -5.57 -36.53 13.96
C CYS A 38 -6.87 -36.60 13.14
N VAL A 39 -6.82 -36.88 11.83
CA VAL A 39 -8.02 -37.06 10.99
C VAL A 39 -8.95 -38.17 11.52
N LEU A 40 -8.37 -39.18 12.20
CA LEU A 40 -9.11 -40.24 12.87
C LEU A 40 -9.97 -39.73 14.06
N PHE A 41 -9.66 -38.54 14.58
CA PHE A 41 -10.35 -37.89 15.70
C PHE A 41 -10.70 -36.43 15.33
N PRO A 42 -11.72 -36.21 14.48
CA PRO A 42 -12.06 -34.88 13.97
C PRO A 42 -12.21 -33.77 15.02
N PRO A 43 -12.87 -33.99 16.18
CA PRO A 43 -12.98 -32.95 17.19
C PRO A 43 -11.61 -32.49 17.73
N LEU A 44 -10.66 -33.42 17.86
CA LEU A 44 -9.30 -33.12 18.29
C LEU A 44 -8.53 -32.39 17.18
N GLN A 45 -8.69 -32.80 15.92
CA GLN A 45 -8.09 -32.12 14.77
C GLN A 45 -8.51 -30.65 14.73
N TRP A 46 -9.80 -30.34 14.88
CA TRP A 46 -10.30 -28.96 14.85
C TRP A 46 -9.76 -28.10 15.99
N LEU A 47 -9.73 -28.63 17.22
CA LEU A 47 -9.15 -27.92 18.36
C LEU A 47 -7.68 -27.57 18.11
N LEU A 48 -6.90 -28.54 17.62
CA LEU A 48 -5.47 -28.34 17.35
C LEU A 48 -5.22 -27.36 16.20
N ILE A 49 -6.08 -27.31 15.18
CA ILE A 49 -6.00 -26.30 14.12
C ILE A 49 -6.06 -24.90 14.73
N PHE A 50 -7.03 -24.62 15.60
CA PHE A 50 -7.15 -23.33 16.26
C PHE A 50 -5.94 -22.99 17.14
N VAL A 51 -5.45 -23.98 17.91
CA VAL A 51 -4.27 -23.80 18.77
C VAL A 51 -3.03 -23.47 17.94
N PHE A 52 -2.76 -24.20 16.86
CA PHE A 52 -1.58 -23.96 16.03
C PHE A 52 -1.66 -22.66 15.24
N LEU A 53 -2.83 -22.32 14.69
CA LEU A 53 -3.02 -21.02 14.03
C LEU A 53 -2.81 -19.87 15.03
N GLY A 54 -3.38 -19.97 16.24
CA GLY A 54 -3.21 -18.98 17.29
C GLY A 54 -1.74 -18.83 17.72
N TYR A 55 -1.05 -19.95 17.96
CA TYR A 55 0.35 -19.97 18.35
C TYR A 55 1.27 -19.43 17.24
N ASN A 56 1.08 -19.85 15.99
CA ASN A 56 1.89 -19.39 14.87
C ASN A 56 1.66 -17.91 14.57
N ASN A 57 0.42 -17.43 14.67
CA ASN A 57 0.12 -16.01 14.53
C ASN A 57 0.74 -15.20 15.68
N TYR A 58 0.69 -15.69 16.92
CA TYR A 58 1.38 -15.08 18.05
C TYR A 58 2.89 -15.02 17.82
N LEU A 59 3.50 -16.12 17.36
CA LEU A 59 4.94 -16.16 17.09
C LEU A 59 5.34 -15.22 15.94
N LYS A 60 4.55 -15.18 14.86
CA LYS A 60 4.74 -14.27 13.72
C LYS A 60 4.61 -12.81 14.15
N ASN A 61 3.67 -12.50 15.03
CA ASN A 61 3.45 -11.14 15.52
C ASN A 61 4.51 -10.70 16.53
N ASN A 62 5.08 -11.62 17.29
CA ASN A 62 6.14 -11.34 18.28
C ASN A 62 7.55 -11.68 17.79
N SER A 63 7.75 -11.82 16.47
CA SER A 63 9.10 -11.89 15.90
C SER A 63 9.85 -10.57 16.18
N ALA A 64 11.17 -10.65 16.32
CA ALA A 64 12.00 -9.47 16.60
C ALA A 64 11.77 -8.34 15.57
N GLU A 65 11.63 -8.71 14.30
CA GLU A 65 11.35 -7.80 13.19
C GLU A 65 10.01 -7.06 13.36
N LYS A 66 8.90 -7.77 13.61
CA LYS A 66 7.60 -7.13 13.83
C LYS A 66 7.51 -6.36 15.14
N VAL A 67 8.29 -6.73 16.15
CA VAL A 67 8.40 -5.95 17.40
C VAL A 67 9.14 -4.64 17.15
N GLU A 68 10.20 -4.65 16.33
CA GLU A 68 10.87 -3.43 15.88
C GLU A 68 9.93 -2.55 15.05
N GLU A 69 9.24 -3.10 14.05
CA GLU A 69 8.26 -2.34 13.24
C GLU A 69 7.21 -1.65 14.12
N ARG A 70 6.63 -2.38 15.09
CA ARG A 70 5.66 -1.81 16.04
C ARG A 70 6.24 -0.67 16.88
N LYS A 71 7.49 -0.78 17.31
CA LYS A 71 8.16 0.30 18.07
C LYS A 71 8.36 1.54 17.21
N VAL A 72 8.73 1.37 15.95
CA VAL A 72 8.90 2.46 14.98
C VAL A 72 7.57 3.15 14.71
N GLU A 73 6.51 2.36 14.48
CA GLU A 73 5.17 2.89 14.25
C GLU A 73 4.61 3.62 15.48
N GLN A 74 4.83 3.09 16.69
CA GLN A 74 4.49 3.77 17.94
C GLN A 74 5.24 5.09 18.09
N HIS A 75 6.52 5.14 17.72
CA HIS A 75 7.30 6.38 17.77
C HIS A 75 6.78 7.42 16.78
N LYS A 76 6.46 7.02 15.54
CA LYS A 76 5.86 7.91 14.53
C LYS A 76 4.52 8.47 15.01
N ASN A 77 3.65 7.61 15.53
CA ASN A 77 2.36 8.05 16.08
C ASN A 77 2.55 9.04 17.23
N LYS A 78 3.55 8.84 18.10
CA LYS A 78 3.88 9.76 19.18
C LYS A 78 4.34 11.13 18.65
N ILE A 79 5.17 11.15 17.59
CA ILE A 79 5.58 12.39 16.93
C ILE A 79 4.36 13.11 16.34
N ASP A 80 3.50 12.39 15.62
CA ASP A 80 2.31 12.99 14.97
C ASP A 80 1.33 13.57 16.01
N ILE A 81 1.11 12.87 17.14
CA ILE A 81 0.34 13.39 18.27
C ILE A 81 1.00 14.65 18.86
N THR A 82 2.33 14.68 18.93
CA THR A 82 3.06 15.85 19.45
C THR A 82 2.92 17.06 18.53
N ILE A 83 2.99 16.86 17.21
CA ILE A 83 2.74 17.91 16.20
C ILE A 83 1.32 18.45 16.35
N GLN A 84 0.32 17.57 16.51
CA GLN A 84 -1.07 17.97 16.74
C GLN A 84 -1.22 18.81 18.02
N ASN A 85 -0.57 18.40 19.11
CA ASN A 85 -0.55 19.17 20.35
C ASN A 85 0.10 20.55 20.18
N LEU A 86 1.21 20.63 19.44
CA LEU A 86 1.86 21.91 19.11
C LEU A 86 0.93 22.82 18.30
N TYR A 87 0.16 22.24 17.37
CA TYR A 87 -0.81 22.98 16.58
C TYR A 87 -1.95 23.54 17.43
N ASP A 88 -2.44 22.76 18.39
CA ASP A 88 -3.46 23.22 19.33
C ASP A 88 -2.94 24.34 20.25
N LEU A 89 -1.68 24.26 20.70
CA LEU A 89 -1.03 25.31 21.48
C LEU A 89 -0.83 26.60 20.67
N LYS A 90 -0.46 26.48 19.39
CA LYS A 90 -0.41 27.59 18.45
C LYS A 90 -1.78 28.25 18.29
N LYS A 91 -2.83 27.46 18.06
CA LYS A 91 -4.22 27.98 17.94
C LYS A 91 -4.69 28.73 19.17
N LYS A 92 -4.24 28.32 20.35
CA LYS A 92 -4.54 28.99 21.63
C LYS A 92 -3.72 30.26 21.85
N GLY A 93 -2.85 30.63 20.91
CA GLY A 93 -1.96 31.79 21.03
C GLY A 93 -0.85 31.60 22.06
N ILE A 94 -0.59 30.37 22.52
CA ILE A 94 0.45 30.05 23.50
C ILE A 94 1.83 29.97 22.83
N LEU A 95 1.86 29.55 21.55
CA LEU A 95 3.06 29.49 20.73
C LEU A 95 2.96 30.51 19.60
N THR A 96 4.08 31.16 19.29
CA THR A 96 4.24 31.95 18.07
C THR A 96 4.40 31.05 16.84
N ASP A 97 4.16 31.59 15.64
CA ASP A 97 4.38 30.88 14.37
C ASP A 97 5.82 30.37 14.23
N VAL A 98 6.79 31.19 14.66
CA VAL A 98 8.22 30.87 14.58
C VAL A 98 8.55 29.69 15.49
N GLU A 99 8.10 29.71 16.76
CA GLU A 99 8.35 28.62 17.70
C GLU A 99 7.65 27.32 17.30
N TYR A 100 6.45 27.42 16.72
CA TYR A 100 5.75 26.26 16.19
C TYR A 100 6.54 25.62 15.05
N ASN A 101 6.92 26.41 14.04
CA ASN A 101 7.63 25.90 12.87
C ASN A 101 8.97 25.27 13.24
N GLN A 102 9.78 25.92 14.09
CA GLN A 102 11.07 25.38 14.56
C GLN A 102 10.92 24.02 15.28
N LYS A 103 9.84 23.86 16.07
CA LYS A 103 9.60 22.61 16.81
C LYS A 103 9.07 21.51 15.91
N VAL A 104 8.23 21.83 14.93
CA VAL A 104 7.73 20.87 13.94
C VAL A 104 8.88 20.38 13.05
N GLU A 105 9.71 21.30 12.54
CA GLU A 105 10.87 20.95 11.71
C GLU A 105 11.82 19.99 12.44
N LYS A 106 12.09 20.24 13.72
CA LYS A 106 12.89 19.32 14.54
C LYS A 106 12.27 17.93 14.69
N LEU A 107 10.94 17.86 14.86
CA LEU A 107 10.21 16.59 14.99
C LEU A 107 10.15 15.82 13.66
N GLU A 108 10.04 16.53 12.54
CA GLU A 108 10.08 15.93 11.21
C GLU A 108 11.48 15.44 10.86
N ALA A 109 12.54 16.17 11.22
CA ALA A 109 13.92 15.70 11.10
C ALA A 109 14.16 14.42 11.91
N GLU A 110 13.66 14.36 13.15
CA GLU A 110 13.74 13.15 13.99
C GLU A 110 12.98 11.96 13.36
N LYS A 111 11.81 12.21 12.77
CA LYS A 111 11.02 11.21 12.06
C LYS A 111 11.80 10.64 10.86
N THR A 112 12.37 11.52 10.04
CA THR A 112 13.18 11.16 8.87
C THR A 112 14.43 10.37 9.27
N GLU A 113 15.15 10.81 10.31
CA GLU A 113 16.34 10.09 10.81
C GLU A 113 15.99 8.67 11.26
N GLN A 114 14.87 8.49 11.95
CA GLN A 114 14.41 7.15 12.34
C GLN A 114 14.01 6.29 11.15
N GLU A 115 13.35 6.85 10.15
CA GLU A 115 13.02 6.12 8.92
C GLU A 115 14.27 5.62 8.20
N ILE A 116 15.30 6.47 8.11
CA ILE A 116 16.59 6.10 7.53
C ILE A 116 17.25 5.00 8.35
N LYS A 117 17.33 5.13 9.69
CA LYS A 117 17.94 4.09 10.54
C LYS A 117 17.27 2.72 10.41
N ASN A 118 15.98 2.70 10.11
CA ASN A 118 15.21 1.47 9.92
C ASN A 118 15.21 0.96 8.47
N SER A 119 15.70 1.75 7.52
CA SER A 119 15.82 1.33 6.12
C SER A 119 16.76 0.14 5.96
N ILE A 120 16.52 -0.64 4.91
CA ILE A 120 17.34 -1.82 4.59
C ILE A 120 18.77 -1.37 4.28
N GLU A 121 18.91 -0.27 3.55
CA GLU A 121 20.17 0.33 3.11
C GLU A 121 21.03 0.74 4.31
N TYR A 122 20.44 1.38 5.33
CA TYR A 122 21.15 1.74 6.55
C TYR A 122 21.57 0.49 7.35
N LYS A 123 20.69 -0.50 7.51
CA LYS A 123 21.00 -1.76 8.18
C LYS A 123 22.14 -2.52 7.47
N GLN A 124 22.15 -2.49 6.13
CA GLN A 124 23.24 -3.06 5.32
C GLN A 124 24.55 -2.29 5.52
N LEU A 125 24.54 -0.96 5.45
CA LEU A 125 25.74 -0.15 5.73
C LEU A 125 26.26 -0.39 7.14
N LYS A 126 25.36 -0.53 8.12
CA LYS A 126 25.72 -0.80 9.51
C LYS A 126 26.37 -2.17 9.66
N SER A 127 25.82 -3.20 9.02
CA SER A 127 26.42 -4.53 8.96
C SER A 127 27.82 -4.50 8.34
N LEU A 128 28.01 -3.77 7.24
CA LEU A 128 29.32 -3.63 6.59
C LEU A 128 30.35 -2.91 7.47
N LEU A 129 29.93 -1.91 8.24
CA LEU A 129 30.78 -1.26 9.26
C LEU A 129 31.15 -2.23 10.39
N ASP A 130 30.18 -2.98 10.91
CA ASP A 130 30.38 -3.91 12.03
C ASP A 130 31.27 -5.10 11.62
N LEU A 131 31.26 -5.47 10.32
CA LEU A 131 32.18 -6.45 9.73
C LEU A 131 33.57 -5.88 9.40
N GLY A 132 33.80 -4.58 9.63
CA GLY A 132 35.08 -3.91 9.34
C GLY A 132 35.36 -3.73 7.84
N VAL A 133 34.36 -3.90 6.98
CA VAL A 133 34.46 -3.72 5.52
C VAL A 133 34.46 -2.22 5.17
N LEU A 134 33.70 -1.42 5.92
CA LEU A 134 33.69 0.03 5.80
C LEU A 134 34.45 0.67 6.96
N THR A 135 35.12 1.79 6.68
CA THR A 135 35.59 2.67 7.74
C THR A 135 34.43 3.50 8.31
N LYS A 136 34.63 4.07 9.50
CA LYS A 136 33.64 4.95 10.12
C LYS A 136 33.33 6.18 9.25
N GLU A 137 34.35 6.72 8.58
CA GLU A 137 34.22 7.88 7.69
C GLU A 137 33.39 7.55 6.45
N GLU A 138 33.60 6.36 5.85
CA GLU A 138 32.81 5.88 4.72
C GLU A 138 31.36 5.62 5.10
N PHE A 139 31.13 5.04 6.29
CA PHE A 139 29.79 4.83 6.82
C PHE A 139 29.05 6.15 7.02
N GLU A 140 29.67 7.14 7.66
CA GLU A 140 29.05 8.45 7.89
C GLU A 140 28.74 9.19 6.59
N SER A 141 29.67 9.17 5.63
CA SER A 141 29.48 9.80 4.32
C SER A 141 28.32 9.17 3.54
N LYS A 142 28.24 7.83 3.52
CA LYS A 142 27.16 7.09 2.84
C LYS A 142 25.82 7.22 3.57
N SER A 143 25.82 7.28 4.90
CA SER A 143 24.60 7.54 5.68
C SER A 143 24.05 8.94 5.46
N LYS A 144 24.91 9.95 5.28
CA LYS A 144 24.48 11.30 4.90
C LYS A 144 23.87 11.33 3.51
N LEU A 145 24.42 10.59 2.55
CA LEU A 145 23.82 10.46 1.21
C LEU A 145 22.40 9.86 1.27
N LEU A 146 22.16 8.85 2.13
CA LEU A 146 20.82 8.31 2.34
C LEU A 146 19.84 9.36 2.89
N SER A 147 20.33 10.22 3.79
CA SER A 147 19.52 11.30 4.37
C SER A 147 19.14 12.34 3.31
N ASN A 148 20.12 12.77 2.53
CA ASN A 148 19.91 13.74 1.45
C ASN A 148 19.02 13.19 0.33
N MET A 149 19.04 11.88 0.06
CA MET A 149 18.12 11.25 -0.91
C MET A 149 16.68 11.22 -0.40
N SER A 150 16.46 11.13 0.91
CA SER A 150 15.14 11.21 1.53
C SER A 150 14.58 12.63 1.49
N GLU A 151 15.41 13.63 1.82
CA GLU A 151 15.05 15.05 1.81
C GLU A 151 14.83 15.59 0.39
N ASN A 152 15.69 15.27 -0.58
CA ASN A 152 15.49 15.68 -1.98
C ASN A 152 14.22 15.06 -2.58
N LYS A 153 13.77 13.89 -2.12
CA LYS A 153 12.49 13.34 -2.56
C LYS A 153 11.32 14.22 -2.11
N ILE A 154 11.43 14.85 -0.94
CA ILE A 154 10.43 15.76 -0.36
C ILE A 154 10.47 17.11 -1.09
N ASP A 155 11.66 17.69 -1.30
CA ASP A 155 11.84 18.96 -2.02
C ASP A 155 11.47 18.88 -3.50
N ILE A 156 11.79 17.77 -4.18
CA ILE A 156 11.37 17.56 -5.57
C ILE A 156 9.84 17.42 -5.65
N ILE A 157 9.17 16.89 -4.63
CA ILE A 157 7.70 16.79 -4.56
C ILE A 157 7.05 18.15 -4.27
N GLU A 158 7.66 19.03 -3.47
CA GLU A 158 7.11 20.37 -3.19
C GLU A 158 7.40 21.39 -4.30
N VAL A 159 8.60 21.38 -4.89
CA VAL A 159 8.96 22.28 -6.00
C VAL A 159 8.22 21.89 -7.29
N SER A 160 8.00 20.59 -7.55
CA SER A 160 7.23 20.14 -8.73
C SER A 160 5.73 20.46 -8.66
N LYS A 161 5.17 20.71 -7.46
CA LYS A 161 3.77 21.17 -7.29
C LYS A 161 3.58 22.65 -7.62
N ILE A 162 4.65 23.45 -7.62
CA ILE A 162 4.57 24.92 -7.78
C ILE A 162 4.97 25.38 -9.20
N GLN A 163 5.74 24.59 -9.96
CA GLN A 163 6.42 25.16 -11.15
C GLN A 163 6.23 24.47 -12.51
N ASN A 164 5.50 23.35 -12.64
CA ASN A 164 5.33 22.67 -13.94
C ASN A 164 3.88 22.67 -14.43
N SER A 165 3.36 23.84 -14.82
CA SER A 165 2.21 23.93 -15.73
C SER A 165 2.60 23.97 -17.21
N GLU A 166 3.88 24.19 -17.54
CA GLU A 166 4.33 24.16 -18.94
C GLU A 166 5.76 23.61 -18.99
N THR A 167 6.03 22.67 -19.90
CA THR A 167 7.37 22.24 -20.38
C THR A 167 7.99 20.97 -19.78
N TYR A 168 7.37 19.78 -19.84
CA TYR A 168 8.16 18.51 -19.94
C TYR A 168 7.39 17.42 -20.69
N LEU A 169 7.63 17.33 -22.01
CA LEU A 169 7.07 16.27 -22.87
C LEU A 169 8.09 15.22 -23.33
N ASN A 170 9.37 15.23 -22.90
CA ASN A 170 10.38 14.40 -23.60
C ASN A 170 11.15 13.33 -22.81
N ASP A 171 11.13 13.24 -21.47
CA ASP A 171 12.07 12.34 -20.78
C ASP A 171 11.46 11.14 -20.00
N ILE A 172 10.17 10.81 -20.18
CA ILE A 172 9.62 9.56 -19.63
C ILE A 172 9.69 8.44 -20.69
N LYS A 173 10.92 8.11 -21.10
CA LYS A 173 11.26 6.76 -21.55
C LYS A 173 12.39 6.28 -20.65
N ASN A 174 12.12 5.15 -19.98
CA ASN A 174 13.05 4.40 -19.13
C ASN A 174 12.99 4.78 -17.64
N THR A 175 11.99 4.24 -16.93
CA THR A 175 12.22 3.20 -15.90
C THR A 175 10.88 2.76 -15.34
N THR A 176 10.41 1.61 -15.80
CA THR A 176 9.37 0.79 -15.15
C THR A 176 10.05 -0.23 -14.25
N LYS A 177 9.49 -0.46 -13.06
CA LYS A 177 9.49 -1.79 -12.45
C LYS A 177 8.03 -2.17 -12.10
N PRO A 178 7.55 -3.35 -12.54
CA PRO A 178 6.18 -3.80 -12.35
C PRO A 178 5.98 -4.36 -10.93
N PHE A 179 4.77 -4.21 -10.41
CA PHE A 179 4.29 -4.87 -9.19
C PHE A 179 3.49 -6.11 -9.62
N GLU A 180 3.83 -7.28 -9.09
CA GLU A 180 3.22 -8.56 -9.46
C GLU A 180 1.85 -8.79 -8.80
N GLU A 181 0.85 -8.92 -9.67
CA GLU A 181 -0.21 -9.94 -9.73
C GLU A 181 -1.07 -10.28 -8.50
N LYS A 182 -2.35 -9.84 -8.56
CA LYS A 182 -3.53 -10.68 -8.29
C LYS A 182 -4.75 -10.14 -9.05
N SER A 183 -5.39 -11.05 -9.79
CA SER A 183 -6.42 -10.81 -10.80
C SER A 183 -7.73 -10.30 -10.21
N LEU A 184 -8.21 -9.15 -10.68
CA LEU A 184 -9.63 -8.84 -10.71
C LEU A 184 -9.94 -8.03 -11.97
N VAL A 185 -10.83 -8.55 -12.81
CA VAL A 185 -11.42 -7.87 -13.96
C VAL A 185 -12.90 -7.77 -13.68
N GLY A 186 -13.47 -6.59 -13.82
CA GLY A 186 -14.89 -6.35 -13.62
C GLY A 186 -15.41 -5.38 -14.66
N THR A 187 -16.70 -5.48 -14.91
CA THR A 187 -17.40 -4.65 -15.88
C THR A 187 -18.59 -4.00 -15.19
N TYR A 188 -18.83 -2.73 -15.47
CA TYR A 188 -20.10 -2.10 -15.14
C TYR A 188 -20.56 -1.20 -16.28
N ILE A 189 -21.87 -0.99 -16.35
CA ILE A 189 -22.54 -0.21 -17.39
C ILE A 189 -23.09 1.06 -16.74
N ILE A 190 -22.75 2.22 -17.29
CA ILE A 190 -23.35 3.51 -16.89
C ILE A 190 -23.73 4.28 -18.15
N ASN A 191 -25.01 4.67 -18.24
CA ASN A 191 -25.55 5.49 -19.33
C ASN A 191 -25.18 4.96 -20.72
N ASP A 192 -25.49 3.70 -21.00
CA ASP A 192 -25.28 3.15 -22.34
C ASP A 192 -23.79 3.24 -22.76
N LYS A 193 -22.88 2.93 -21.81
CA LYS A 193 -21.43 2.80 -22.06
C LYS A 193 -20.88 1.64 -21.25
N LYS A 194 -20.04 0.83 -21.87
CA LYS A 194 -19.39 -0.33 -21.24
C LYS A 194 -17.99 0.06 -20.79
N TYR A 195 -17.75 -0.01 -19.49
CA TYR A 195 -16.45 0.35 -18.91
C TYR A 195 -15.67 -0.91 -18.60
N PHE A 196 -14.44 -0.98 -19.09
CA PHE A 196 -13.48 -2.03 -18.77
C PHE A 196 -12.36 -1.41 -17.95
N TYR A 197 -12.07 -1.96 -16.76
CA TYR A 197 -10.84 -1.61 -16.05
C TYR A 197 -9.77 -2.67 -16.32
N SER A 198 -8.57 -2.20 -16.67
CA SER A 198 -7.38 -3.03 -16.89
C SER A 198 -6.28 -2.61 -15.93
N TYR A 199 -5.41 -3.57 -15.62
CA TYR A 199 -4.17 -3.40 -14.86
C TYR A 199 -3.17 -2.50 -15.61
N ASN A 200 -2.23 -1.88 -14.89
CA ASN A 200 -1.22 -0.90 -15.36
C ASN A 200 -1.71 0.52 -15.65
N ASN A 201 -2.69 1.03 -14.91
CA ASN A 201 -3.20 2.41 -15.05
C ASN A 201 -3.78 2.73 -16.44
N ILE A 202 -4.15 1.70 -17.21
CA ILE A 202 -4.79 1.84 -18.52
C ILE A 202 -6.27 1.44 -18.37
N LEU A 203 -7.15 2.40 -18.61
CA LEU A 203 -8.59 2.21 -18.68
C LEU A 203 -8.97 2.22 -20.17
N THR A 204 -9.55 1.15 -20.67
CA THR A 204 -10.09 1.12 -22.03
C THR A 204 -11.59 1.37 -21.97
N ILE A 205 -12.03 2.48 -22.55
CA ILE A 205 -13.44 2.83 -22.67
C ILE A 205 -13.88 2.43 -24.07
N GLU A 206 -14.83 1.52 -24.18
CA GLU A 206 -15.43 1.16 -25.47
C GLU A 206 -16.81 1.79 -25.57
N ASP A 207 -17.04 2.56 -26.63
CA ASP A 207 -18.39 3.01 -26.97
C ASP A 207 -19.14 1.96 -27.82
N TYR A 208 -20.44 2.13 -28.02
CA TYR A 208 -21.24 1.22 -28.85
C TYR A 208 -20.91 1.27 -30.35
N SER A 209 -20.05 2.19 -30.79
CA SER A 209 -19.53 2.20 -32.16
C SER A 209 -18.32 1.26 -32.33
N GLY A 210 -17.89 0.59 -31.26
CA GLY A 210 -16.70 -0.27 -31.24
C GLY A 210 -15.41 0.53 -31.17
N LYS A 211 -15.48 1.84 -30.87
CA LYS A 211 -14.30 2.68 -30.77
C LYS A 211 -13.76 2.59 -29.34
N SER A 212 -12.60 1.98 -29.21
CA SER A 212 -11.86 1.92 -27.95
C SER A 212 -11.02 3.19 -27.74
N LEU A 213 -11.25 3.87 -26.62
CA LEU A 213 -10.39 4.95 -26.13
C LEU A 213 -9.48 4.41 -25.04
N ASN A 214 -8.18 4.58 -25.23
CA ASN A 214 -7.19 4.24 -24.21
C ASN A 214 -6.98 5.44 -23.31
N CYS A 215 -7.38 5.32 -22.06
CA CYS A 215 -7.22 6.35 -21.05
C CYS A 215 -6.15 5.93 -20.05
N LYS A 216 -5.28 6.85 -19.67
CA LYS A 216 -4.41 6.65 -18.50
C LYS A 216 -5.04 7.33 -17.30
N TRP A 217 -5.00 6.72 -16.13
CA TRP A 217 -5.50 7.36 -14.91
C TRP A 217 -4.46 7.36 -13.80
N TYR A 218 -4.54 8.38 -12.95
CA TYR A 218 -3.66 8.56 -11.80
C TYR A 218 -4.48 9.09 -10.63
N THR A 219 -4.26 8.54 -9.43
CA THR A 219 -4.74 9.14 -8.19
C THR A 219 -3.87 10.35 -7.85
N ILE A 220 -4.50 11.51 -7.65
CA ILE A 220 -3.79 12.74 -7.23
C ILE A 220 -3.74 12.78 -5.69
N ASP A 221 -4.86 12.48 -5.04
CA ASP A 221 -5.02 12.43 -3.59
C ASP A 221 -6.14 11.42 -3.22
N LYS A 222 -6.49 11.35 -1.94
CA LYS A 222 -7.52 10.42 -1.43
C LYS A 222 -8.91 10.60 -2.06
N ASN A 223 -9.20 11.76 -2.65
CA ASN A 223 -10.51 12.14 -3.19
C ASN A 223 -10.45 12.65 -4.64
N SER A 224 -9.30 12.56 -5.33
CA SER A 224 -9.11 13.15 -6.66
C SER A 224 -8.41 12.20 -7.63
N LEU A 225 -8.86 12.18 -8.89
CA LEU A 225 -8.32 11.37 -9.98
C LEU A 225 -8.05 12.23 -11.22
N LYS A 226 -6.89 12.01 -11.85
CA LYS A 226 -6.52 12.56 -13.14
C LYS A 226 -6.73 11.51 -14.22
N LEU A 227 -7.50 11.84 -15.25
CA LEU A 227 -7.70 11.01 -16.43
C LEU A 227 -7.06 11.69 -17.64
N ILE A 228 -6.26 10.94 -18.39
CA ILE A 228 -5.63 11.39 -19.64
C ILE A 228 -6.28 10.62 -20.78
N ILE A 229 -7.00 11.34 -21.66
CA ILE A 229 -7.66 10.81 -22.85
C ILE A 229 -7.10 11.54 -24.06
N ASP A 230 -6.43 10.82 -24.98
CA ASP A 230 -5.89 11.41 -26.21
C ASP A 230 -5.06 12.70 -25.97
N SER A 231 -4.21 12.68 -24.94
CA SER A 231 -3.39 13.83 -24.49
C SER A 231 -4.16 15.00 -23.85
N LYS A 232 -5.48 14.88 -23.64
CA LYS A 232 -6.27 15.82 -22.84
C LYS A 232 -6.35 15.33 -21.40
N GLU A 233 -6.13 16.24 -20.47
CA GLU A 233 -6.18 15.96 -19.05
C GLU A 233 -7.52 16.43 -18.46
N VAL A 234 -8.16 15.57 -17.68
CA VAL A 234 -9.39 15.87 -16.94
C VAL A 234 -9.18 15.49 -15.49
N ILE A 235 -9.39 16.44 -14.58
CA ILE A 235 -9.28 16.22 -13.14
C ILE A 235 -10.68 16.09 -12.55
N TYR A 236 -10.92 14.97 -11.90
CA TYR A 236 -12.13 14.69 -11.14
C TYR A 236 -11.83 14.84 -9.64
N LYS A 237 -12.69 15.57 -8.95
CA LYS A 237 -12.63 15.77 -7.50
C LYS A 237 -13.84 15.09 -6.83
N ASN A 238 -13.75 14.84 -5.53
CA ASN A 238 -14.79 14.20 -4.71
C ASN A 238 -15.10 12.76 -5.12
N ILE A 239 -14.08 12.00 -5.51
CA ILE A 239 -14.22 10.58 -5.82
C ILE A 239 -14.17 9.78 -4.53
N GLN A 240 -15.13 8.88 -4.35
CA GLN A 240 -15.08 7.86 -3.31
C GLN A 240 -14.38 6.62 -3.86
N PHE A 241 -13.19 6.34 -3.32
CA PHE A 241 -12.47 5.10 -3.57
C PHE A 241 -13.00 4.03 -2.61
N THR A 242 -13.29 2.85 -3.13
CA THR A 242 -13.64 1.67 -2.36
C THR A 242 -12.55 0.61 -2.53
N ASP A 243 -12.50 -0.37 -1.64
CA ASP A 243 -11.53 -1.49 -1.71
C ASP A 243 -11.67 -2.33 -3.00
N LYS A 244 -12.78 -2.14 -3.75
CA LYS A 244 -13.08 -2.83 -5.01
C LYS A 244 -12.89 -1.94 -6.24
N GLY A 245 -12.38 -0.72 -6.08
CA GLY A 245 -12.22 0.28 -7.15
C GLY A 245 -12.92 1.61 -6.83
N PHE A 246 -13.00 2.50 -7.80
CA PHE A 246 -13.66 3.81 -7.64
C PHE A 246 -14.88 3.91 -8.53
N THR A 247 -15.93 4.57 -8.04
CA THR A 247 -17.13 4.88 -8.81
C THR A 247 -17.23 6.39 -8.92
N PHE A 248 -17.39 6.90 -10.14
CA PHE A 248 -17.67 8.31 -10.36
C PHE A 248 -18.86 8.46 -11.31
N HIS A 249 -19.79 9.34 -10.95
CA HIS A 249 -20.89 9.72 -11.83
C HIS A 249 -20.46 10.91 -12.68
N CYS A 250 -20.07 10.63 -13.92
CA CYS A 250 -19.81 11.68 -14.90
C CYS A 250 -21.14 12.17 -15.49
N ARG A 251 -21.76 13.20 -14.91
CA ARG A 251 -22.83 13.94 -15.60
C ARG A 251 -22.19 14.99 -16.51
N ASN A 252 -22.43 14.84 -17.82
CA ASN A 252 -22.09 15.78 -18.89
C ASN A 252 -20.59 16.02 -19.16
N VAL A 253 -19.96 15.11 -19.90
CA VAL A 253 -18.84 15.47 -20.79
C VAL A 253 -19.42 15.60 -22.19
N LYS A 254 -19.79 16.82 -22.59
CA LYS A 254 -20.03 17.13 -24.01
C LYS A 254 -18.65 17.24 -24.67
N TYR A 255 -18.25 16.23 -25.43
CA TYR A 255 -17.15 16.37 -26.39
C TYR A 255 -17.63 17.35 -27.46
N ASN A 256 -17.12 18.59 -27.43
CA ASN A 256 -17.31 19.51 -28.54
C ASN A 256 -16.29 19.10 -29.62
N ALA A 257 -16.76 18.37 -30.63
CA ALA A 257 -15.95 17.88 -31.74
C ALA A 257 -15.78 18.93 -32.86
N ASP A 258 -16.27 20.15 -32.68
CA ASP A 258 -16.26 21.18 -33.71
C ASP A 258 -15.31 22.33 -33.34
N LYS A 259 -14.06 22.17 -33.77
CA LYS A 259 -13.18 23.21 -34.35
C LYS A 259 -11.80 22.61 -34.57
N ILE A 260 -11.68 21.90 -35.68
CA ILE A 260 -10.41 21.73 -36.39
C ILE A 260 -10.61 22.42 -37.74
N ASN A 261 -10.30 23.72 -37.75
CA ASN A 261 -9.69 24.51 -38.81
C ASN A 261 -9.34 25.88 -38.22
#